data_AF-A0A3S9NTN2-F1
#
_entry.id   AF-A0A3S9NTN2-F1
#
_cell.length_a   1.000
_cell.length_b   1.000
_cell.length_c   1.000
_cell.angle_alpha   90.00
_cell.angle_beta   90.00
_cell.angle_gamma   90.00
#
_symmetry.space_group_name_H-M   'P 1'
#
loop_
_entity.id
_entity.type
_entity.pdbx_description
1 polymer ?
#
loop_
_entity_poly.entity_id
_entity_poly.type
_entity_poly.pdbx_seq_one_letter_code
_entity_poly.pdbx_strand_id
1 'polypeptide(L)'
;MKRIFIMDDNGIKEYVPADYPQKNNSIPVENSSKEESTEDKLLTIADLVKKFQVTRPTIYAWIEKGLLKKIPLGGRVLFHPDDIDSLIQEMRGILS
;
A
#
# COMPACT_ATOMS: atom_id res chain seq x y z
N MET A 1 18.30 -7.34 2.19
CA MET A 1 18.86 -6.49 3.26
C MET A 1 20.01 -7.24 3.91
N LYS A 2 21.21 -6.66 3.95
CA LYS A 2 22.36 -7.30 4.62
C LYS A 2 22.33 -6.91 6.09
N ARG A 3 22.06 -7.86 6.98
CA ARG A 3 22.18 -7.69 8.44
C ARG A 3 23.62 -8.01 8.82
N ILE A 4 24.28 -7.13 9.55
CA ILE A 4 25.65 -7.33 10.03
C ILE A 4 25.57 -7.59 11.53
N PHE A 5 25.92 -8.81 11.91
CA PHE A 5 26.05 -9.21 13.30
C PHE A 5 27.51 -9.18 13.69
N ILE A 6 27.84 -8.48 14.77
CA ILE A 6 29.18 -8.41 15.34
C ILE A 6 29.14 -9.14 16.67
N MET A 7 30.12 -9.98 16.94
CA MET A 7 30.23 -10.74 18.18
C MET A 7 31.34 -10.12 19.02
N ASP A 8 31.00 -9.59 20.20
CA ASP A 8 31.95 -9.07 21.19
C ASP A 8 31.97 -9.96 22.44
N ASP A 9 32.85 -9.68 23.39
CA ASP A 9 33.03 -10.47 24.62
C ASP A 9 31.75 -10.56 25.48
N ASN A 10 30.74 -9.72 25.22
CA ASN A 10 29.42 -9.77 25.87
C ASN A 10 28.32 -10.40 25.00
N GLY A 11 28.66 -11.03 23.87
CA GLY A 11 27.73 -11.73 22.98
C GLY A 11 27.53 -11.07 21.61
N ILE A 12 26.50 -11.53 20.89
CA ILE A 12 26.21 -11.09 19.52
C ILE A 12 25.37 -9.80 19.56
N LYS A 13 25.87 -8.73 18.95
CA LYS A 13 25.15 -7.46 18.78
C LYS A 13 24.92 -7.18 17.29
N GLU A 14 23.71 -6.72 16.96
CA GLU A 14 23.41 -6.24 15.61
C GLU A 14 24.00 -4.83 15.44
N TYR A 15 24.87 -4.67 14.46
CA TYR A 15 25.47 -3.37 14.16
C TYR A 15 24.63 -2.65 13.10
N VAL A 16 24.05 -1.52 13.48
CA VAL A 16 23.33 -0.61 12.58
C VAL A 16 24.23 0.62 12.35
N PRO A 17 24.73 0.85 11.11
CA PRO A 17 25.51 2.05 10.80
C PRO A 17 24.73 3.33 11.11
N ALA A 18 25.41 4.36 11.64
CA ALA A 18 24.78 5.60 12.11
C ALA A 18 24.03 6.39 11.01
N ASP A 19 24.33 6.14 9.74
CA ASP A 19 23.65 6.75 8.58
C ASP A 19 22.39 6.00 8.13
N TYR A 20 21.90 5.03 8.90
CA TYR A 20 20.63 4.37 8.57
C TYR A 20 19.45 5.29 8.95
N PRO A 21 18.59 5.71 8.02
CA PRO A 21 17.43 6.51 8.36
C PRO A 21 16.52 5.68 9.27
N GLN A 22 16.38 6.11 10.53
CA GLN A 22 15.39 5.57 11.45
C GLN A 22 14.00 5.86 10.87
N LYS A 23 13.42 4.85 10.21
CA LYS A 23 12.01 4.87 9.85
C LYS A 23 11.23 4.67 11.14
N ASN A 24 11.02 5.78 11.84
CA ASN A 24 10.23 5.84 13.05
C ASN A 24 8.84 5.28 12.74
N ASN A 25 8.52 4.18 13.42
CA ASN A 25 7.15 3.72 13.61
C ASN A 25 6.37 4.84 14.29
N SER A 26 5.65 5.62 13.49
CA SER A 26 4.53 6.42 13.98
C SER A 26 3.33 5.96 13.19
N ILE A 27 2.44 5.24 13.88
CA ILE A 27 1.05 5.14 13.49
C ILE A 27 0.48 6.54 13.72
N PRO A 28 -0.04 7.26 12.71
CA PRO A 28 -0.97 8.34 12.93
C PRO A 28 -2.37 7.72 12.80
N VAL A 29 -2.97 7.43 13.95
CA VAL A 29 -4.42 7.54 14.08
C VAL A 29 -4.70 9.04 13.99
N GLU A 30 -5.37 9.48 12.92
CA GLU A 30 -6.34 10.59 12.94
C GLU A 30 -6.99 10.81 11.56
N ASN A 31 -8.33 10.80 11.58
CA ASN A 31 -9.32 11.52 10.76
C ASN A 31 -9.41 11.19 9.27
N SER A 32 -10.47 10.50 8.84
CA SER A 32 -11.84 11.01 8.62
C SER A 32 -11.90 12.15 7.60
N SER A 33 -12.64 11.87 6.52
CA SER A 33 -13.28 12.81 5.60
C SER A 33 -12.38 13.86 4.95
N LYS A 34 -11.84 13.52 3.79
CA LYS A 34 -11.77 14.48 2.68
C LYS A 34 -12.58 13.93 1.52
N GLU A 35 -13.83 14.35 1.49
CA GLU A 35 -14.58 14.50 0.24
C GLU A 35 -13.87 15.60 -0.56
N GLU A 36 -12.83 15.24 -1.29
CA GLU A 36 -12.30 16.06 -2.36
C GLU A 36 -12.76 15.36 -3.63
N SER A 37 -13.65 16.03 -4.38
CA SER A 37 -14.17 15.61 -5.67
C SER A 37 -13.00 15.19 -6.57
N THR A 38 -12.77 13.88 -6.62
CA THR A 38 -11.67 13.21 -7.34
C THR A 38 -12.21 12.45 -8.54
N GLU A 39 -13.27 12.99 -9.14
CA GLU A 39 -14.04 12.36 -10.22
C GLU A 39 -13.18 12.10 -11.47
N ASP A 40 -11.98 12.70 -11.58
CA ASP A 40 -11.08 12.54 -12.73
C ASP A 40 -9.69 11.97 -12.41
N LYS A 41 -9.36 11.67 -11.14
CA LYS A 41 -7.99 11.25 -10.80
C LYS A 41 -7.86 9.73 -10.73
N LEU A 42 -7.14 9.16 -11.69
CA LEU A 42 -6.74 7.77 -11.67
C LEU A 42 -5.87 7.44 -10.44
N LEU A 43 -6.14 6.28 -9.83
CA LEU A 43 -5.46 5.80 -8.63
C LEU A 43 -4.26 4.93 -8.99
N THR A 44 -3.19 5.03 -8.19
CA THR A 44 -2.01 4.16 -8.32
C THR A 44 -2.11 2.95 -7.37
N ILE A 45 -1.25 1.95 -7.57
CA ILE A 45 -1.09 0.83 -6.60
C ILE A 45 -0.81 1.34 -5.18
N ALA A 46 -0.06 2.44 -5.03
CA ALA A 46 0.24 3.00 -3.72
C ALA A 46 -1.01 3.58 -3.05
N ASP A 47 -1.91 4.18 -3.83
CA ASP A 47 -3.18 4.69 -3.34
C ASP A 47 -4.10 3.54 -2.93
N LEU A 48 -4.15 2.45 -3.71
CA LEU A 48 -4.92 1.26 -3.35
C LEU A 48 -4.40 0.60 -2.06
N VAL A 49 -3.09 0.47 -1.90
CA VAL A 49 -2.47 -0.04 -0.66
C VAL A 49 -2.91 0.76 0.55
N LYS A 50 -2.96 2.10 0.43
CA LYS A 50 -3.45 2.98 1.51
C LYS A 50 -4.95 2.82 1.73
N LYS A 51 -5.75 2.78 0.66
CA LYS A 51 -7.21 2.73 0.72
C LYS A 51 -7.73 1.42 1.31
N PHE A 52 -7.16 0.29 0.89
CA PHE A 52 -7.57 -1.05 1.33
C PHE A 52 -6.80 -1.55 2.56
N GLN A 53 -5.74 -0.85 2.97
CA GLN A 53 -4.84 -1.30 4.04
C GLN A 53 -4.25 -2.70 3.81
N VAL A 54 -3.96 -3.03 2.54
CA VAL A 54 -3.38 -4.32 2.12
C VAL A 54 -1.97 -4.14 1.55
N THR A 55 -1.28 -5.25 1.32
CA THR A 55 0.07 -5.23 0.73
C THR A 55 0.06 -5.14 -0.79
N ARG A 56 1.16 -4.71 -1.42
CA ARG A 56 1.29 -4.70 -2.89
C ARG A 56 1.07 -6.09 -3.52
N PRO A 57 1.62 -7.20 -2.98
CA PRO A 57 1.30 -8.54 -3.45
C PRO A 57 -0.20 -8.84 -3.48
N THR A 58 -0.96 -8.40 -2.48
CA THR A 58 -2.42 -8.56 -2.45
C THR A 58 -3.08 -7.83 -3.62
N ILE A 59 -2.68 -6.58 -3.90
CA ILE A 59 -3.18 -5.82 -5.06
C ILE A 59 -2.83 -6.53 -6.37
N TYR A 60 -1.61 -7.04 -6.52
CA TYR A 60 -1.24 -7.81 -7.72
C TYR A 60 -2.07 -9.08 -7.89
N ALA A 61 -2.32 -9.82 -6.80
CA ALA A 61 -3.19 -11.00 -6.84
C ALA A 61 -4.63 -10.64 -7.26
N TRP A 62 -5.16 -9.48 -6.86
CA TRP A 62 -6.47 -9.01 -7.31
C TRP A 62 -6.50 -8.65 -8.80
N ILE A 63 -5.41 -8.06 -9.32
CA ILE A 63 -5.26 -7.81 -10.75
C ILE A 63 -5.21 -9.15 -11.53
N GLU A 64 -4.43 -10.12 -11.07
CA GLU A 64 -4.32 -11.44 -11.70
C GLU A 64 -5.64 -12.22 -11.67
N LYS A 65 -6.42 -12.07 -10.60
CA LYS A 65 -7.76 -12.65 -10.46
C LYS A 65 -8.84 -11.91 -11.25
N GLY A 66 -8.52 -10.77 -11.87
CA GLY A 66 -9.48 -9.95 -12.62
C GLY A 66 -10.43 -9.13 -11.74
N LEU A 67 -10.19 -9.03 -10.44
CA LEU A 67 -10.98 -8.21 -9.50
C LEU A 67 -10.68 -6.71 -9.66
N LEU A 68 -9.52 -6.36 -10.22
CA LEU A 68 -9.11 -4.98 -10.47
C LEU A 68 -8.72 -4.80 -11.94
N LYS A 69 -9.38 -3.84 -12.60
CA LYS A 69 -9.07 -3.47 -13.98
C LYS A 69 -7.91 -2.48 -14.02
N LYS A 70 -6.76 -2.94 -14.52
CA LYS A 70 -5.58 -2.09 -14.67
C LYS A 70 -5.63 -1.26 -15.96
N ILE A 71 -5.19 0.00 -15.87
CA ILE A 71 -5.00 0.92 -16.98
C ILE A 71 -3.48 1.18 -17.11
N PRO A 72 -2.79 0.60 -18.10
CA PRO A 72 -1.39 0.91 -18.34
C PRO A 72 -1.28 2.29 -19.00
N LEU A 73 -0.62 3.26 -18.34
CA LEU A 73 -0.42 4.61 -18.85
C LEU A 73 1.01 5.08 -18.55
N GLY A 74 1.81 5.35 -19.59
CA GLY A 74 3.17 5.90 -19.43
C GLY A 74 4.09 5.07 -18.54
N GLY A 75 4.03 3.73 -18.64
CA GLY A 75 4.82 2.80 -17.81
C GLY A 75 4.32 2.65 -16.38
N ARG A 76 3.18 3.27 -16.03
CA ARG A 76 2.52 3.13 -14.73
C ARG A 76 1.27 2.28 -14.87
N VAL A 77 0.87 1.67 -13.75
CA VAL A 77 -0.40 0.95 -13.62
C VAL A 77 -1.34 1.79 -12.78
N LEU A 78 -2.47 2.16 -13.38
CA LEU A 78 -3.48 3.03 -12.80
C LEU A 78 -4.86 2.33 -12.75
N PHE A 79 -5.78 2.88 -11.97
CA PHE A 79 -7.13 2.34 -11.74
C PHE A 79 -8.18 3.44 -11.72
N HIS A 80 -9.37 3.15 -12.25
CA HIS A 80 -10.51 4.09 -12.17
C HIS A 80 -11.07 4.10 -10.75
N PRO A 81 -11.36 5.27 -10.16
CA PRO A 81 -11.98 5.34 -8.83
C PRO A 81 -13.32 4.56 -8.76
N ASP A 82 -14.16 4.64 -9.80
CA ASP A 82 -15.44 3.90 -9.85
C ASP A 82 -15.28 2.39 -9.76
N ASP A 83 -14.26 1.81 -10.40
CA ASP A 83 -13.98 0.38 -10.32
C ASP A 83 -13.62 0.00 -8.87
N ILE A 84 -12.87 0.87 -8.18
CA ILE A 84 -12.47 0.67 -6.79
C ILE A 84 -13.67 0.77 -5.85
N ASP A 85 -14.54 1.75 -6.04
CA ASP A 85 -15.72 1.95 -5.20
C ASP A 85 -16.76 0.85 -5.44
N SER A 86 -16.89 0.35 -6.66
CA SER A 86 -17.72 -0.83 -6.97
C SER A 86 -17.20 -2.07 -6.26
N LEU A 87 -15.88 -2.31 -6.27
CA LEU A 87 -15.27 -3.43 -5.54
C LEU A 87 -15.51 -3.32 -4.03
N ILE A 88 -15.42 -2.12 -3.46
CA ILE A 88 -15.69 -1.89 -2.02
C ILE A 88 -17.16 -2.19 -1.69
N GLN A 89 -18.09 -1.79 -2.55
CA GLN A 89 -19.52 -2.07 -2.37
C GLN A 89 -19.82 -3.57 -2.48
N GLU A 90 -19.20 -4.27 -3.44
CA GLU A 90 -19.29 -5.73 -3.58
C GLU A 90 -18.76 -6.44 -2.32
N MET A 91 -17.58 -6.05 -1.83
CA MET A 91 -17.01 -6.62 -0.60
C MET A 91 -17.87 -6.38 0.64
N ARG A 92 -18.62 -5.27 0.68
CA ARG A 92 -19.55 -4.97 1.78
C ARG A 92 -20.91 -5.64 1.62
N GLY A 93 -21.18 -6.30 0.49
CA GLY A 93 -22.47 -6.92 0.19
C GLY A 93 -23.60 -5.90 -0.02
N ILE A 94 -23.28 -4.68 -0.47
CA ILE A 94 -24.26 -3.60 -0.64
C ILE A 94 -24.94 -3.68 -2.02
N LEU A 95 -24.33 -4.35 -3.00
CA LEU A 95 -25.01 -4.77 -4.23
C LEU A 95 -25.83 -6.04 -3.93
N SER A 96 -27.16 -5.92 -3.90
CA SER A 96 -28.15 -7.01 -3.87
C SER A 96 -29.15 -6.85 -5.00
#